data_AF-A0A061JS56-F1
#
_entry.id   AF-A0A061JS56-F1
#
_cell.length_a   1.000
_cell.length_b   1.000
_cell.length_c   1.000
_cell.angle_alpha   90.00
_cell.angle_beta   90.00
_cell.angle_gamma   90.00
#
_symmetry.space_group_name_H-M   'P 1'
#
loop_
_entity.id
_entity.type
_entity.pdbx_description
1 polymer ?
#
loop_
_entity_poly.entity_id
_entity_poly.type
_entity_poly.pdbx_seq_one_letter_code
_entity_poly.pdbx_strand_id
1 'polypeptide(L)'
;MRTSFKLALLLFLAGASLVAYIDWTRDRRSGPLLSDLRTLPIDSRGQAGTDGNLLGIETRLQPADYQSRERLQLKFRTYLLQAAEAGMLNERTVVVLPEHVGTGLFALGEKPQVQQARTLRDAMQWMALSNPGGYLRALTGNQSDDRRTDAVLRLKARQMAEDYQAVFGGLAREFGVTLVAGSIVLPEPYLENDRLRIGDGPLRQVSLTFDGRGQPLGSLQYKYALSRYERRYSLAPAAEPRHLIETPAGPLAVLLGCDAYQQRPPAQARLLAIPGALDDPRASCAGTLDDGLAERPQMAVHTLAVPWNLLGSPRRPAPPGHGVPVQIKNQWLGRAP
;
A
#
# COMPACT_ATOMS: atom_id res chain seq x y z
N MET A 1 -48.56 -21.37 30.29
CA MET A 1 -47.72 -22.51 29.84
C MET A 1 -47.32 -22.43 28.36
N ARG A 2 -48.26 -22.36 27.39
CA ARG A 2 -47.90 -22.27 25.94
C ARG A 2 -47.07 -21.03 25.56
N THR A 3 -47.31 -19.88 26.19
CA THR A 3 -46.54 -18.63 25.95
C THR A 3 -45.12 -18.71 26.51
N SER A 4 -44.95 -19.20 27.74
CA SER A 4 -43.64 -19.39 28.37
C SER A 4 -42.76 -20.38 27.61
N PHE A 5 -43.36 -21.46 27.08
CA PHE A 5 -42.66 -22.42 26.22
C PHE A 5 -42.22 -21.80 24.88
N LYS A 6 -43.09 -21.00 24.23
CA LYS A 6 -42.72 -20.25 23.02
C LYS A 6 -41.59 -19.25 23.25
N LEU A 7 -41.62 -18.54 24.38
CA LEU A 7 -40.55 -17.61 24.80
C LEU A 7 -39.23 -18.33 25.06
N ALA A 8 -39.26 -19.47 25.77
CA ALA A 8 -38.07 -20.28 26.01
C ALA A 8 -37.48 -20.84 24.70
N LEU A 9 -38.33 -21.31 23.79
CA LEU A 9 -37.90 -21.77 22.47
C LEU A 9 -37.28 -20.66 21.62
N LEU A 10 -37.88 -19.46 21.63
CA LEU A 10 -37.33 -18.29 20.94
C LEU A 10 -35.96 -17.88 21.50
N LEU A 11 -35.81 -17.85 22.82
CA LEU A 11 -34.53 -17.56 23.46
C LEU A 11 -33.47 -18.61 23.13
N PHE A 12 -33.84 -19.90 23.12
CA PHE A 12 -32.95 -20.97 22.72
C PHE A 12 -32.50 -20.84 21.26
N LEU A 13 -33.43 -20.61 20.33
CA LEU A 13 -33.13 -20.41 18.91
C LEU A 13 -32.26 -19.17 18.69
N ALA A 14 -32.52 -18.08 19.41
CA ALA A 14 -31.69 -16.88 19.37
C ALA A 14 -30.28 -17.15 19.89
N GLY A 15 -30.16 -17.88 21.00
CA GLY A 15 -28.87 -18.30 21.57
C GLY A 15 -28.07 -19.21 20.62
N ALA A 16 -28.71 -20.23 20.05
CA ALA A 16 -28.08 -21.11 19.07
C ALA A 16 -27.63 -20.34 17.81
N SER A 17 -28.47 -19.42 17.33
CA SER A 17 -28.15 -18.55 16.20
C SER A 17 -26.97 -17.62 16.50
N LEU A 18 -26.89 -17.09 17.72
CA LEU A 18 -25.77 -16.25 18.18
C LEU A 18 -24.48 -17.06 18.27
N VAL A 19 -24.52 -18.28 18.81
CA VAL A 19 -23.35 -19.18 18.88
C VAL A 19 -22.87 -19.55 17.48
N ALA A 20 -23.78 -19.93 16.57
CA ALA A 20 -23.44 -20.21 15.18
C ALA A 20 -22.85 -18.99 14.47
N TYR A 21 -23.37 -17.79 14.75
CA TYR A 21 -22.81 -16.55 14.23
C TYR A 21 -21.40 -16.27 14.78
N ILE A 22 -21.17 -16.42 16.09
CA ILE A 22 -19.84 -16.23 16.69
C ILE A 22 -18.85 -17.25 16.13
N ASP A 23 -19.24 -18.51 16.01
CA ASP A 23 -18.40 -19.55 15.40
C ASP A 23 -18.07 -19.19 13.94
N TRP A 24 -19.07 -18.78 13.16
CA TRP A 24 -18.86 -18.29 11.81
C TRP A 24 -17.90 -17.09 11.78
N THR A 25 -17.98 -16.11 12.69
CA THR A 25 -17.03 -14.99 12.71
C THR A 25 -15.57 -15.39 12.98
N ARG A 26 -15.36 -16.54 13.66
CA ARG A 26 -14.04 -17.10 13.98
C ARG A 26 -13.47 -17.95 12.86
N ASP A 27 -14.29 -18.59 12.02
CA ASP A 27 -13.80 -19.40 10.91
C ASP A 27 -13.14 -18.52 9.83
N ARG A 28 -11.81 -18.60 9.69
CA ARG A 28 -11.04 -17.83 8.69
C ARG A 28 -10.45 -18.71 7.59
N ARG A 29 -10.91 -19.96 7.44
CA ARG A 29 -10.40 -20.86 6.39
C ARG A 29 -10.62 -20.25 5.01
N SER A 30 -9.55 -20.15 4.24
CA SER A 30 -9.58 -19.66 2.86
C SER A 30 -9.29 -20.75 1.85
N GLY A 31 -10.08 -20.76 0.77
CA GLY A 31 -9.76 -21.54 -0.42
C GLY A 31 -8.51 -21.02 -1.12
N PRO A 32 -7.85 -21.84 -1.95
CA PRO A 32 -6.63 -21.47 -2.64
C PRO A 32 -6.93 -20.37 -3.66
N LEU A 33 -6.47 -19.15 -3.41
CA LEU A 33 -6.32 -18.15 -4.47
C LEU A 33 -4.90 -18.26 -5.01
N LEU A 34 -4.75 -18.18 -6.33
CA LEU A 34 -3.44 -18.23 -6.98
C LEU A 34 -2.93 -16.81 -7.17
N SER A 35 -1.73 -16.54 -6.66
CA SER A 35 -1.01 -15.30 -6.91
C SER A 35 -0.26 -15.42 -8.23
N ASP A 36 -0.28 -14.37 -9.03
CA ASP A 36 0.51 -14.32 -10.27
C ASP A 36 1.99 -14.09 -9.94
N LEU A 37 2.78 -15.16 -10.06
CA LEU A 37 4.23 -15.19 -9.80
C LEU A 37 5.05 -15.35 -11.09
N ARG A 38 4.49 -14.93 -12.23
CA ARG A 38 5.22 -14.97 -13.51
C ARG A 38 6.46 -14.07 -13.46
N THR A 39 7.49 -14.47 -14.20
CA THR A 39 8.64 -13.62 -14.48
C THR A 39 8.19 -12.39 -15.25
N LEU A 40 8.77 -11.25 -14.88
CA LEU A 40 8.42 -9.96 -15.47
C LEU A 40 9.38 -9.62 -16.61
N PRO A 41 8.93 -9.02 -17.73
CA PRO A 41 9.85 -8.35 -18.63
C PRO A 41 10.65 -7.27 -17.88
N ILE A 42 11.92 -7.11 -18.25
CA ILE A 42 12.81 -6.09 -17.67
C ILE A 42 13.11 -5.02 -18.72
N ASP A 43 12.69 -3.77 -18.47
CA ASP A 43 13.12 -2.58 -19.21
C ASP A 43 14.31 -1.96 -18.47
N SER A 44 15.52 -2.14 -18.98
CA SER A 44 16.74 -1.62 -18.36
C SER A 44 17.38 -0.52 -19.22
N ARG A 45 17.64 0.63 -18.61
CA ARG A 45 18.25 1.81 -19.25
C ARG A 45 19.55 2.21 -18.56
N GLY A 46 20.43 2.85 -19.33
CA GLY A 46 21.78 3.22 -18.85
C GLY A 46 22.77 2.06 -18.87
N GLN A 47 23.98 2.30 -18.38
CA GLN A 47 25.05 1.32 -18.37
C GLN A 47 25.28 0.76 -16.97
N ALA A 48 25.40 -0.56 -16.85
CA ALA A 48 25.67 -1.23 -15.59
C ALA A 48 26.96 -0.71 -14.94
N GLY A 49 26.91 -0.45 -13.64
CA GLY A 49 28.01 0.14 -12.89
C GLY A 49 27.84 0.01 -11.38
N THR A 50 28.82 0.53 -10.64
CA THR A 50 28.89 0.44 -9.18
C THR A 50 28.18 1.59 -8.47
N ASP A 51 27.75 2.62 -9.20
CA ASP A 51 27.13 3.83 -8.64
C ASP A 51 25.66 3.63 -8.24
N GLY A 52 25.13 2.42 -8.44
CA GLY A 52 23.76 2.05 -8.14
C GLY A 52 22.80 2.29 -9.30
N ASN A 53 21.53 2.12 -9.00
CA ASN A 53 20.43 2.19 -9.95
C ASN A 53 19.13 2.46 -9.22
N LEU A 54 18.18 3.04 -9.95
CA LEU A 54 16.79 3.05 -9.52
C LEU A 54 16.09 1.85 -10.15
N LEU A 55 15.36 1.07 -9.35
CA LEU A 55 14.63 -0.09 -9.81
C LEU A 55 13.15 0.03 -9.42
N GLY A 56 12.27 0.04 -10.41
CA GLY A 56 10.83 0.12 -10.22
C GLY A 56 10.16 -1.22 -10.47
N ILE A 57 9.19 -1.58 -9.63
CA ILE A 57 8.38 -2.80 -9.83
C ILE A 57 6.95 -2.38 -10.16
N GLU A 58 6.53 -2.57 -11.40
CA GLU A 58 5.16 -2.34 -11.84
C GLU A 58 4.41 -3.66 -11.86
N THR A 59 3.54 -3.87 -10.87
CA THR A 59 2.80 -5.13 -10.72
C THR A 59 1.30 -4.90 -10.52
N ARG A 60 0.52 -5.94 -10.85
CA ARG A 60 -0.90 -6.00 -10.55
C ARG A 60 -1.07 -6.68 -9.19
N LEU A 61 -1.60 -5.96 -8.22
CA LEU A 61 -1.92 -6.52 -6.91
C LEU A 61 -3.31 -7.14 -6.96
N GLN A 62 -3.41 -8.37 -6.47
CA GLN A 62 -4.64 -9.14 -6.44
C GLN A 62 -5.03 -9.45 -5.00
N PRO A 63 -6.31 -9.73 -4.71
CA PRO A 63 -6.69 -10.13 -3.36
C PRO A 63 -5.98 -11.40 -2.88
N ALA A 64 -5.58 -12.28 -3.81
CA ALA A 64 -4.77 -13.47 -3.55
C ALA A 64 -3.41 -13.17 -2.88
N ASP A 65 -2.85 -11.98 -3.16
CA ASP A 65 -1.56 -11.55 -2.62
C ASP A 65 -1.69 -11.15 -1.15
N TYR A 66 -2.88 -10.70 -0.72
CA TYR A 66 -3.19 -10.28 0.64
C TYR A 66 -3.91 -11.35 1.47
N GLN A 67 -3.82 -12.63 1.09
CA GLN A 67 -4.34 -13.71 1.95
C GLN A 67 -3.48 -13.88 3.21
N SER A 68 -2.16 -13.76 3.06
CA SER A 68 -1.22 -13.84 4.16
C SER A 68 0.00 -12.96 3.89
N ARG A 69 0.74 -12.65 4.96
CA ARG A 69 1.96 -11.83 4.90
C ARG A 69 2.99 -12.46 3.96
N GLU A 70 3.12 -13.78 4.06
CA GLU A 70 4.09 -14.59 3.33
C GLU A 70 3.82 -14.56 1.83
N ARG A 71 2.56 -14.48 1.40
CA ARG A 71 2.21 -14.42 -0.03
C ARG A 71 2.56 -13.08 -0.66
N LEU A 72 2.25 -11.99 0.04
CA LEU A 72 2.65 -10.66 -0.40
C LEU A 72 4.18 -10.56 -0.48
N GLN A 73 4.87 -11.04 0.56
CA GLN A 73 6.32 -11.09 0.59
C GLN A 73 6.88 -11.96 -0.54
N LEU A 74 6.33 -13.15 -0.77
CA LEU A 74 6.76 -14.05 -1.84
C LEU A 74 6.67 -13.40 -3.21
N LYS A 75 5.58 -12.67 -3.49
CA LYS A 75 5.41 -11.96 -4.76
C LYS A 75 6.53 -10.96 -5.05
N PHE A 76 6.80 -10.06 -4.10
CA PHE A 76 7.88 -9.08 -4.27
C PHE A 76 9.26 -9.70 -4.21
N ARG A 77 9.44 -10.74 -3.39
CA ARG A 77 10.66 -11.54 -3.35
C ARG A 77 10.97 -12.16 -4.72
N THR A 78 9.98 -12.71 -5.41
CA THR A 78 10.17 -13.26 -6.77
C THR A 78 10.69 -12.20 -7.75
N TYR A 79 10.15 -10.98 -7.70
CA TYR A 79 10.60 -9.89 -8.58
C TYR A 79 12.01 -9.40 -8.23
N LEU A 80 12.32 -9.27 -6.93
CA LEU A 80 13.65 -8.88 -6.47
C LEU A 80 14.70 -9.96 -6.75
N LEU A 81 14.35 -11.24 -6.60
CA LEU A 81 15.22 -12.35 -6.97
C LEU A 81 15.54 -12.32 -8.46
N GLN A 82 14.54 -12.09 -9.31
CA GLN A 82 14.75 -11.94 -10.74
C GLN A 82 15.70 -10.77 -11.06
N ALA A 83 15.54 -9.62 -10.39
CA ALA A 83 16.44 -8.49 -10.56
C ALA A 83 17.87 -8.79 -10.06
N ALA A 84 18.01 -9.54 -8.97
CA ALA A 84 19.29 -9.97 -8.43
C ALA A 84 20.01 -10.92 -9.40
N GLU A 85 19.30 -11.91 -9.95
CA GLU A 85 19.81 -12.85 -10.96
C GLU A 85 20.23 -12.13 -12.26
N ALA A 86 19.58 -11.01 -12.57
CA ALA A 86 19.96 -10.14 -13.69
C ALA A 86 21.12 -9.17 -13.37
N GLY A 87 21.73 -9.25 -12.17
CA GLY A 87 22.85 -8.43 -11.75
C GLY A 87 22.50 -6.95 -11.48
N MET A 88 21.23 -6.65 -11.23
CA MET A 88 20.72 -5.27 -11.08
C MET A 88 20.72 -4.77 -9.64
N LEU A 89 21.01 -5.62 -8.64
CA LEU A 89 20.94 -5.25 -7.23
C LEU A 89 22.34 -5.10 -6.63
N ASN A 90 22.55 -4.01 -5.91
CA ASN A 90 23.68 -3.75 -5.04
C ASN A 90 23.24 -2.84 -3.87
N GLU A 91 24.16 -2.53 -2.97
CA GLU A 91 23.93 -1.69 -1.78
C GLU A 91 23.47 -0.25 -2.10
N ARG A 92 23.72 0.23 -3.33
CA ARG A 92 23.29 1.54 -3.85
C ARG A 92 22.04 1.44 -4.71
N THR A 93 21.41 0.27 -4.84
CA THR A 93 20.14 0.16 -5.55
C THR A 93 19.01 0.73 -4.69
N VAL A 94 18.19 1.59 -5.29
CA VAL A 94 16.95 2.10 -4.71
C VAL A 94 15.77 1.44 -5.42
N VAL A 95 15.08 0.54 -4.72
CA VAL A 95 13.87 -0.12 -5.19
C VAL A 95 12.64 0.73 -4.88
N VAL A 96 11.75 0.92 -5.84
CA VAL A 96 10.50 1.66 -5.71
C VAL A 96 9.33 0.73 -5.99
N LEU A 97 8.41 0.62 -5.03
CA LEU A 97 7.20 -0.20 -5.14
C LEU A 97 5.96 0.65 -5.49
N PRO A 98 4.87 0.02 -5.99
CA PRO A 98 3.64 0.73 -6.34
C PRO A 98 2.95 1.41 -5.16
N GLU A 99 2.18 2.45 -5.47
CA GLU A 99 1.31 3.11 -4.50
C GLU A 99 0.23 2.16 -3.96
N HIS A 100 -0.21 2.37 -2.71
CA HIS A 100 -1.23 1.59 -2.00
C HIS A 100 -0.91 0.11 -1.77
N VAL A 101 0.31 -0.35 -2.05
CA VAL A 101 0.75 -1.72 -1.75
C VAL A 101 0.59 -2.07 -0.26
N GLY A 102 0.79 -1.12 0.65
CA GLY A 102 0.55 -1.34 2.07
C GLY A 102 -0.92 -1.22 2.47
N THR A 103 -1.73 -0.49 1.69
CA THR A 103 -3.14 -0.25 2.05
C THR A 103 -3.93 -1.56 2.01
N GLY A 104 -3.66 -2.44 1.04
CA GLY A 104 -4.34 -3.74 0.92
C GLY A 104 -4.13 -4.71 2.10
N LEU A 105 -3.17 -4.43 2.99
CA LEU A 105 -2.91 -5.22 4.20
C LEU A 105 -4.13 -5.29 5.15
N PHE A 106 -5.12 -4.39 4.99
CA PHE A 106 -6.37 -4.46 5.73
C PHE A 106 -7.08 -5.83 5.58
N ALA A 107 -6.86 -6.53 4.45
CA ALA A 107 -7.47 -7.82 4.16
C ALA A 107 -6.68 -9.04 4.67
N LEU A 108 -5.50 -8.84 5.27
CA LEU A 108 -4.67 -9.94 5.78
C LEU A 108 -5.41 -10.75 6.86
N GLY A 109 -5.42 -12.08 6.68
CA GLY A 109 -6.09 -13.02 7.58
C GLY A 109 -7.62 -12.87 7.62
N GLU A 110 -8.20 -12.09 6.72
CA GLU A 110 -9.64 -11.90 6.65
C GLU A 110 -10.33 -13.04 5.92
N LYS A 111 -11.65 -13.10 6.11
CA LYS A 111 -12.48 -14.13 5.50
C LYS A 111 -12.39 -14.14 3.97
N PRO A 112 -12.63 -15.30 3.31
CA PRO A 112 -12.65 -15.41 1.85
C PRO A 112 -13.60 -14.42 1.18
N GLN A 113 -14.71 -14.09 1.83
CA GLN A 113 -15.68 -13.12 1.34
C GLN A 113 -15.09 -11.71 1.21
N VAL A 114 -14.18 -11.31 2.13
CA VAL A 114 -13.44 -10.03 2.03
C VAL A 114 -12.45 -10.10 0.87
N GLN A 115 -11.72 -11.21 0.76
CA GLN A 115 -10.72 -11.40 -0.29
C GLN A 115 -11.37 -11.46 -1.69
N GLN A 116 -12.50 -12.14 -1.85
CA GLN A 116 -13.18 -12.32 -3.13
C GLN A 116 -14.12 -11.16 -3.49
N ALA A 117 -14.28 -10.17 -2.60
CA ALA A 117 -15.10 -9.00 -2.86
C ALA A 117 -14.59 -8.23 -4.09
N ARG A 118 -15.50 -7.90 -5.00
CA ARG A 118 -15.17 -7.17 -6.22
C ARG A 118 -14.98 -5.68 -6.00
N THR A 119 -15.52 -5.15 -4.90
CA THR A 119 -15.51 -3.72 -4.57
C THR A 119 -15.03 -3.51 -3.14
N LEU A 120 -14.46 -2.32 -2.89
CA LEU A 120 -14.08 -1.90 -1.55
C LEU A 120 -15.28 -1.92 -0.62
N ARG A 121 -16.43 -1.43 -1.07
CA ARG A 121 -17.66 -1.41 -0.26
C ARG A 121 -18.04 -2.81 0.23
N ASP A 122 -18.01 -3.80 -0.65
CA ASP A 122 -18.40 -5.17 -0.31
C ASP A 122 -17.38 -5.80 0.65
N ALA A 123 -16.09 -5.58 0.40
CA ALA A 123 -15.01 -6.03 1.29
C ALA A 123 -15.18 -5.45 2.70
N MET A 124 -15.45 -4.14 2.79
CA MET A 124 -15.68 -3.43 4.04
C MET A 124 -16.95 -3.91 4.76
N GLN A 125 -18.01 -4.23 4.00
CA GLN A 125 -19.24 -4.78 4.57
C GLN A 125 -19.03 -6.18 5.17
N TRP A 126 -18.36 -7.06 4.44
CA TRP A 126 -17.99 -8.37 4.97
C TRP A 126 -17.08 -8.27 6.19
N MET A 127 -16.16 -7.30 6.20
CA MET A 127 -15.29 -7.06 7.34
C MET A 127 -16.06 -6.59 8.57
N ALA A 128 -17.00 -5.65 8.40
CA ALA A 128 -17.86 -5.17 9.48
C ALA A 128 -18.71 -6.30 10.06
N LEU A 129 -19.28 -7.16 9.20
CA LEU A 129 -20.08 -8.32 9.61
C LEU A 129 -19.25 -9.40 10.31
N SER A 130 -17.96 -9.52 9.96
CA SER A 130 -17.06 -10.54 10.51
C SER A 130 -16.32 -10.08 11.78
N ASN A 131 -16.35 -8.78 12.05
CA ASN A 131 -15.67 -8.16 13.20
C ASN A 131 -16.61 -7.18 13.94
N PRO A 132 -17.81 -7.61 14.38
CA PRO A 132 -18.87 -6.72 14.86
C PRO A 132 -18.46 -5.89 16.07
N GLY A 133 -17.77 -6.49 17.06
CA GLY A 133 -17.35 -5.79 18.27
C GLY A 133 -16.24 -4.75 18.04
N GLY A 134 -15.35 -5.00 17.08
CA GLY A 134 -14.32 -4.04 16.69
C GLY A 134 -14.88 -2.89 15.85
N TYR A 135 -15.79 -3.21 14.93
CA TYR A 135 -16.45 -2.24 14.07
C TYR A 135 -17.33 -1.25 14.86
N LEU A 136 -18.11 -1.74 15.82
CA LEU A 136 -18.93 -0.89 16.69
C LEU A 136 -18.08 0.11 17.48
N ARG A 137 -16.90 -0.30 17.95
CA ARG A 137 -15.94 0.57 18.65
C ARG A 137 -15.32 1.62 17.73
N ALA A 138 -15.10 1.29 16.46
CA ALA A 138 -14.55 2.21 15.48
C ALA A 138 -15.57 3.26 15.00
N LEU A 139 -16.88 2.96 15.04
CA LEU A 139 -17.92 3.88 14.59
C LEU A 139 -18.11 5.11 15.50
N THR A 140 -17.75 5.03 16.77
CA THR A 140 -17.94 6.11 17.75
C THR A 140 -16.93 7.26 17.61
N GLY A 141 -15.91 7.14 16.75
CA GLY A 141 -14.88 8.16 16.53
C GLY A 141 -14.91 8.89 15.18
N ASN A 142 -15.84 8.56 14.28
CA ASN A 142 -15.73 8.97 12.86
C ASN A 142 -16.33 10.33 12.52
N GLN A 143 -15.52 11.18 11.88
CA GLN A 143 -15.91 12.46 11.26
C GLN A 143 -15.80 12.47 9.71
N SER A 144 -15.58 11.31 9.06
CA SER A 144 -15.35 11.19 7.60
C SER A 144 -16.63 10.91 6.78
N ASP A 145 -16.62 11.34 5.51
CA ASP A 145 -17.73 11.10 4.56
C ASP A 145 -17.94 9.61 4.24
N ASP A 146 -16.87 8.80 4.20
CA ASP A 146 -16.94 7.34 4.05
C ASP A 146 -16.64 6.59 5.35
N ARG A 147 -17.56 6.73 6.32
CA ARG A 147 -17.46 6.17 7.67
C ARG A 147 -17.15 4.66 7.71
N ARG A 148 -17.47 3.89 6.67
CA ARG A 148 -17.23 2.44 6.64
C ARG A 148 -15.78 2.10 6.32
N THR A 149 -15.23 2.71 5.28
CA THR A 149 -13.83 2.55 4.90
C THR A 149 -12.91 3.02 6.03
N ASP A 150 -13.21 4.18 6.61
CA ASP A 150 -12.47 4.75 7.74
C ASP A 150 -12.47 3.82 8.96
N ALA A 151 -13.65 3.32 9.37
CA ALA A 151 -13.76 2.42 10.51
C ALA A 151 -12.96 1.12 10.34
N VAL A 152 -12.97 0.52 9.15
CA VAL A 152 -12.22 -0.70 8.88
C VAL A 152 -10.72 -0.45 8.87
N LEU A 153 -10.25 0.60 8.19
CA LEU A 153 -8.83 0.93 8.16
C LEU A 153 -8.32 1.20 9.57
N ARG A 154 -9.08 1.93 10.41
CA ARG A 154 -8.75 2.13 11.83
C ARG A 154 -8.70 0.83 12.62
N LEU A 155 -9.67 -0.07 12.40
CA LEU A 155 -9.72 -1.37 13.09
C LEU A 155 -8.47 -2.21 12.82
N LYS A 156 -7.96 -2.19 11.58
CA LYS A 156 -6.80 -2.99 11.15
C LYS A 156 -5.48 -2.22 11.21
N ALA A 157 -5.51 -0.92 11.47
CA ALA A 157 -4.36 -0.01 11.34
C ALA A 157 -3.10 -0.47 12.06
N ARG A 158 -3.21 -0.95 13.31
CA ARG A 158 -2.05 -1.42 14.08
C ARG A 158 -1.38 -2.61 13.41
N GLN A 159 -2.18 -3.62 13.05
CA GLN A 159 -1.70 -4.82 12.37
C GLN A 159 -1.11 -4.46 10.99
N MET A 160 -1.78 -3.58 10.26
CA MET A 160 -1.31 -3.09 8.97
C MET A 160 0.06 -2.40 9.08
N ALA A 161 0.29 -1.55 10.08
CA ALA A 161 1.57 -0.88 10.30
C ALA A 161 2.70 -1.89 10.60
N GLU A 162 2.42 -2.88 11.46
CA GLU A 162 3.37 -3.94 11.79
C GLU A 162 3.68 -4.85 10.59
N ASP A 163 2.65 -5.27 9.85
CA ASP A 163 2.81 -6.09 8.64
C ASP A 163 3.57 -5.35 7.54
N TYR A 164 3.30 -4.06 7.37
CA TYR A 164 3.97 -3.21 6.40
C TYR A 164 5.47 -3.15 6.67
N GLN A 165 5.88 -2.87 7.92
CA GLN A 165 7.31 -2.90 8.26
C GLN A 165 7.91 -4.29 8.15
N ALA A 166 7.20 -5.34 8.59
CA ALA A 166 7.72 -6.70 8.55
C ALA A 166 7.99 -7.19 7.12
N VAL A 167 7.06 -6.95 6.19
CA VAL A 167 7.20 -7.36 4.78
C VAL A 167 8.29 -6.57 4.11
N PHE A 168 8.20 -5.24 4.12
CA PHE A 168 9.04 -4.40 3.27
C PHE A 168 10.43 -4.17 3.86
N GLY A 169 10.55 -4.05 5.19
CA GLY A 169 11.86 -4.08 5.85
C GLY A 169 12.53 -5.45 5.73
N GLY A 170 11.74 -6.54 5.77
CA GLY A 170 12.24 -7.89 5.52
C GLY A 170 12.85 -8.06 4.13
N LEU A 171 12.17 -7.58 3.09
CA LEU A 171 12.65 -7.60 1.71
C LEU A 171 13.89 -6.71 1.52
N ALA A 172 13.90 -5.50 2.07
CA ALA A 172 15.05 -4.59 1.99
C ALA A 172 16.32 -5.23 2.58
N ARG A 173 16.16 -5.89 3.75
CA ARG A 173 17.24 -6.63 4.40
C ARG A 173 17.68 -7.87 3.62
N GLU A 174 16.74 -8.64 3.08
CA GLU A 174 17.05 -9.87 2.33
C GLU A 174 17.90 -9.58 1.10
N PHE A 175 17.62 -8.47 0.40
CA PHE A 175 18.32 -8.11 -0.84
C PHE A 175 19.42 -7.04 -0.64
N GLY A 176 19.58 -6.49 0.57
CA GLY A 176 20.60 -5.50 0.89
C GLY A 176 20.42 -4.16 0.15
N VAL A 177 19.19 -3.77 -0.15
CA VAL A 177 18.86 -2.58 -0.98
C VAL A 177 18.15 -1.50 -0.17
N THR A 178 18.18 -0.27 -0.66
CA THR A 178 17.23 0.76 -0.19
C THR A 178 15.87 0.50 -0.83
N LEU A 179 14.80 0.43 -0.03
CA LEU A 179 13.45 0.09 -0.54
C LEU A 179 12.42 1.13 -0.13
N VAL A 180 11.89 1.85 -1.12
CA VAL A 180 10.72 2.73 -1.00
C VAL A 180 9.46 1.86 -1.08
N ALA A 181 8.81 1.62 0.07
CA ALA A 181 7.78 0.61 0.23
C ALA A 181 6.39 0.98 -0.34
N GLY A 182 6.36 1.74 -1.43
CA GLY A 182 5.10 2.19 -2.01
C GLY A 182 4.36 3.12 -1.05
N SER A 183 3.09 2.85 -0.75
CA SER A 183 2.39 3.59 0.29
C SER A 183 1.31 2.80 1.03
N ILE A 184 0.94 3.32 2.20
CA ILE A 184 -0.07 2.80 3.11
C ILE A 184 -0.95 3.92 3.65
N VAL A 185 -2.23 3.62 3.92
CA VAL A 185 -3.17 4.54 4.57
C VAL A 185 -3.37 4.10 6.02
N LEU A 186 -3.06 4.99 6.96
CA LEU A 186 -3.14 4.76 8.41
C LEU A 186 -3.72 5.98 9.13
N PRO A 187 -4.31 5.83 10.32
CA PRO A 187 -4.77 6.94 11.13
C PRO A 187 -3.57 7.62 11.79
N GLU A 188 -3.37 8.89 11.44
CA GLU A 188 -2.33 9.76 11.97
C GLU A 188 -0.98 9.05 12.19
N PRO A 189 -0.36 8.52 11.11
CA PRO A 189 0.83 7.69 11.24
C PRO A 189 2.03 8.51 11.69
N TYR A 190 2.88 7.92 12.52
CA TYR A 190 4.14 8.55 12.92
C TYR A 190 5.22 7.48 13.13
N LEU A 191 6.48 7.90 13.07
CA LEU A 191 7.61 7.05 13.45
C LEU A 191 8.02 7.36 14.88
N GLU A 192 8.13 6.31 15.69
CA GLU A 192 8.64 6.39 17.05
C GLU A 192 9.60 5.22 17.26
N ASN A 193 10.88 5.53 17.55
CA ASN A 193 11.93 4.53 17.74
C ASN A 193 11.97 3.49 16.60
N ASP A 194 12.00 3.97 15.35
CA ASP A 194 12.01 3.15 14.14
C ASP A 194 10.81 2.19 13.99
N ARG A 195 9.70 2.51 14.67
CA ARG A 195 8.42 1.80 14.52
C ARG A 195 7.36 2.72 13.97
N LEU A 196 6.67 2.23 12.94
CA LEU A 196 5.48 2.85 12.39
C LEU A 196 4.34 2.64 13.38
N ARG A 197 3.89 3.75 13.95
CA ARG A 197 2.78 3.82 14.90
C ARG A 197 1.61 4.54 14.27
N ILE A 198 0.48 4.45 14.96
CA ILE A 198 -0.78 5.07 14.56
C ILE A 198 -1.27 5.96 15.70
N GLY A 199 -1.88 7.10 15.35
CA GLY A 199 -2.52 8.01 16.28
C GLY A 199 -4.03 8.06 16.12
N ASP A 200 -4.66 9.03 16.78
CA ASP A 200 -6.12 9.18 16.83
C ASP A 200 -6.68 10.19 15.79
N GLY A 201 -5.82 10.78 14.96
CA GLY A 201 -6.19 11.77 13.94
C GLY A 201 -6.80 11.17 12.65
N PRO A 202 -6.91 11.97 11.57
CA PRO A 202 -7.45 11.50 10.29
C PRO A 202 -6.59 10.41 9.66
N LEU A 203 -7.18 9.63 8.75
CA LEU A 203 -6.39 8.77 7.88
C LEU A 203 -5.50 9.63 6.99
N ARG A 204 -4.24 9.24 6.88
CA ARG A 204 -3.25 9.83 6.00
C ARG A 204 -2.56 8.76 5.20
N GLN A 205 -2.14 9.11 4.00
CA GLN A 205 -1.38 8.22 3.15
C GLN A 205 0.11 8.56 3.23
N VAL A 206 0.93 7.56 3.54
CA VAL A 206 2.38 7.73 3.74
C VAL A 206 3.17 6.65 3.01
N SER A 207 4.39 7.00 2.64
CA SER A 207 5.45 6.06 2.26
C SER A 207 6.50 6.00 3.36
N LEU A 208 7.09 4.82 3.52
CA LEU A 208 8.23 4.58 4.40
C LEU A 208 9.32 3.95 3.54
N THR A 209 10.54 4.43 3.71
CA THR A 209 11.72 3.87 3.06
C THR A 209 12.49 3.03 4.07
N PHE A 210 13.04 1.91 3.62
CA PHE A 210 13.87 1.03 4.43
C PHE A 210 15.29 0.99 3.88
N ASP A 211 16.28 0.90 4.77
CA ASP A 211 17.67 0.66 4.40
C ASP A 211 17.94 -0.84 4.11
N GLY A 212 19.16 -1.15 3.66
CA GLY A 212 19.60 -2.52 3.39
C GLY A 212 19.71 -3.42 4.63
N ARG A 213 19.45 -2.90 5.83
CA ARG A 213 19.33 -3.66 7.09
C ARG A 213 17.87 -3.90 7.48
N GLY A 214 16.93 -3.36 6.71
CA GLY A 214 15.49 -3.44 6.95
C GLY A 214 14.98 -2.45 8.00
N GLN A 215 15.76 -1.44 8.37
CA GLN A 215 15.33 -0.39 9.29
C GLN A 215 14.71 0.78 8.51
N PRO A 216 13.70 1.46 9.07
CA PRO A 216 13.26 2.77 8.59
C PRO A 216 14.41 3.73 8.30
N LEU A 217 14.35 4.38 7.14
CA LEU A 217 15.33 5.35 6.69
C LEU A 217 14.64 6.70 6.45
N GLY A 218 15.02 7.70 7.24
CA GLY A 218 14.45 9.04 7.18
C GLY A 218 13.04 9.14 7.79
N SER A 219 12.34 10.24 7.49
CA SER A 219 10.98 10.48 7.97
C SER A 219 9.92 9.87 7.04
N LEU A 220 8.68 9.75 7.54
CA LEU A 220 7.53 9.41 6.70
C LEU A 220 7.32 10.45 5.60
N GLN A 221 7.00 9.96 4.41
CA GLN A 221 6.73 10.79 3.25
C GLN A 221 5.23 10.80 3.00
N TYR A 222 4.59 11.94 3.26
CA TYR A 222 3.14 12.07 3.15
C TYR A 222 2.71 12.38 1.71
N LYS A 223 1.51 11.89 1.36
CA LYS A 223 0.79 12.33 0.18
C LYS A 223 0.01 13.61 0.48
N TYR A 224 0.17 14.62 -0.36
CA TYR A 224 -0.52 15.91 -0.21
C TYR A 224 -1.62 16.09 -1.26
N ALA A 225 -1.36 15.69 -2.49
CA ALA A 225 -2.25 15.77 -3.65
C ALA A 225 -3.21 14.58 -3.68
N LEU A 226 -4.24 14.64 -2.82
CA LEU A 226 -5.26 13.59 -2.77
C LEU A 226 -6.21 13.64 -3.97
N SER A 227 -6.50 12.46 -4.53
CA SER A 227 -7.55 12.31 -5.54
C SER A 227 -8.94 12.57 -4.97
N ARG A 228 -9.93 12.77 -5.85
CA ARG A 228 -11.34 12.92 -5.43
C ARG A 228 -11.82 11.74 -4.59
N TYR A 229 -11.33 10.53 -4.84
CA TYR A 229 -11.75 9.33 -4.12
C TYR A 229 -11.03 9.21 -2.77
N GLU A 230 -9.73 9.52 -2.72
CA GLU A 230 -8.95 9.52 -1.48
C GLU A 230 -9.49 10.52 -0.47
N ARG A 231 -9.88 11.73 -0.90
CA ARG A 231 -10.47 12.77 -0.03
C ARG A 231 -11.72 12.33 0.73
N ARG A 232 -12.37 11.23 0.33
CA ARG A 232 -13.57 10.72 1.02
C ARG A 232 -13.24 9.96 2.30
N TYR A 233 -12.01 9.49 2.46
CA TYR A 233 -11.58 8.72 3.63
C TYR A 233 -10.26 9.22 4.23
N SER A 234 -9.44 9.96 3.50
CA SER A 234 -8.12 10.46 3.91
C SER A 234 -8.08 11.98 3.87
N LEU A 235 -7.26 12.59 4.73
CA LEU A 235 -6.94 14.01 4.73
C LEU A 235 -5.45 14.21 4.47
N ALA A 236 -5.13 15.19 3.61
CA ALA A 236 -3.75 15.61 3.44
C ALA A 236 -3.26 16.29 4.74
N PRO A 237 -1.98 16.12 5.13
CA PRO A 237 -1.43 16.89 6.23
C PRO A 237 -1.37 18.38 5.87
N ALA A 238 -1.12 19.22 6.87
CA ALA A 238 -0.74 20.60 6.62
C ALA A 238 0.52 20.65 5.74
N ALA A 239 0.64 21.68 4.91
CA ALA A 239 1.80 21.81 4.03
C ALA A 239 3.08 21.93 4.86
N GLU A 240 3.94 20.91 4.78
CA GLU A 240 5.25 20.87 5.41
C GLU A 240 6.34 20.71 4.35
N PRO A 241 7.56 21.21 4.61
CA PRO A 241 8.69 20.99 3.73
C PRO A 241 8.93 19.49 3.53
N ARG A 242 9.13 19.06 2.28
CA ARG A 242 9.48 17.65 2.03
C ARG A 242 10.85 17.33 2.59
N HIS A 243 10.90 16.24 3.35
CA HIS A 243 12.12 15.72 3.92
C HIS A 243 12.85 14.84 2.91
N LEU A 244 14.15 15.10 2.73
CA LEU A 244 15.02 14.24 1.94
C LEU A 244 15.39 12.99 2.71
N ILE A 245 15.60 11.91 1.97
CA ILE A 245 16.07 10.64 2.49
C ILE A 245 17.49 10.46 1.98
N GLU A 246 18.46 10.43 2.89
CA GLU A 246 19.85 10.15 2.54
C GLU A 246 20.01 8.67 2.23
N THR A 247 20.38 8.34 0.99
CA THR A 247 20.60 6.95 0.55
C THR A 247 22.06 6.77 0.10
N PRO A 248 22.58 5.52 0.04
CA PRO A 248 23.90 5.26 -0.50
C PRO A 248 24.10 5.72 -1.97
N ALA A 249 23.02 5.90 -2.72
CA ALA A 249 23.03 6.44 -4.09
C ALA A 249 22.92 7.98 -4.15
N GLY A 250 22.64 8.62 -3.02
CA GLY A 250 22.48 10.06 -2.89
C GLY A 250 21.12 10.49 -2.28
N PRO A 251 20.91 11.81 -2.08
CA PRO A 251 19.68 12.33 -1.50
C PRO A 251 18.47 12.04 -2.39
N LEU A 252 17.49 11.34 -1.84
CA LEU A 252 16.27 10.89 -2.50
C LEU A 252 15.07 11.70 -2.02
N ALA A 253 14.21 12.13 -2.95
CA ALA A 253 12.86 12.60 -2.63
C ALA A 253 11.82 11.57 -3.10
N VAL A 254 10.82 11.32 -2.26
CA VAL A 254 9.70 10.43 -2.58
C VAL A 254 8.43 11.27 -2.76
N LEU A 255 7.78 11.10 -3.91
CA LEU A 255 6.61 11.89 -4.32
C LEU A 255 5.48 10.94 -4.71
N LEU A 256 4.36 10.96 -3.97
CA LEU A 256 3.26 10.00 -4.15
C LEU A 256 2.24 10.49 -5.18
N GLY A 257 2.11 9.76 -6.29
CA GLY A 257 1.16 10.05 -7.36
C GLY A 257 1.22 11.50 -7.85
N CYS A 258 0.11 12.24 -7.71
CA CYS A 258 0.01 13.62 -8.16
C CYS A 258 0.97 14.60 -7.48
N ASP A 259 1.54 14.25 -6.33
CA ASP A 259 2.57 15.05 -5.67
C ASP A 259 3.77 15.32 -6.58
N ALA A 260 4.15 14.35 -7.40
CA ALA A 260 5.29 14.46 -8.29
C ALA A 260 5.13 15.55 -9.34
N TYR A 261 3.89 15.85 -9.71
CA TYR A 261 3.59 16.80 -10.79
C TYR A 261 3.04 18.12 -10.26
N GLN A 262 2.49 18.18 -9.05
CA GLN A 262 1.93 19.43 -8.50
C GLN A 262 2.92 20.19 -7.61
N GLN A 263 4.01 19.54 -7.20
CA GLN A 263 4.96 20.13 -6.27
C GLN A 263 6.37 20.02 -6.81
N ARG A 264 7.11 21.12 -6.66
CA ARG A 264 8.51 21.14 -6.99
C ARG A 264 9.29 20.23 -6.03
N PRO A 265 10.08 19.27 -6.55
CA PRO A 265 10.98 18.48 -5.71
C PRO A 265 11.98 19.39 -4.96
N PRO A 266 12.43 19.02 -3.75
CA PRO A 266 13.44 19.80 -3.04
C PRO A 266 14.70 20.01 -3.89
N ALA A 267 15.27 21.21 -3.89
CA ALA A 267 16.39 21.55 -4.75
C ALA A 267 17.60 20.60 -4.56
N GLN A 268 17.79 20.09 -3.34
CA GLN A 268 18.91 19.22 -2.97
C GLN A 268 18.69 17.73 -3.31
N ALA A 269 17.49 17.32 -3.74
CA ALA A 269 17.23 15.93 -4.17
C ALA A 269 18.03 15.59 -5.43
N ARG A 270 18.87 14.55 -5.39
CA ARG A 270 19.56 14.04 -6.59
C ARG A 270 18.76 12.98 -7.31
N LEU A 271 17.93 12.25 -6.57
CA LEU A 271 17.12 11.14 -7.06
C LEU A 271 15.65 11.38 -6.73
N LEU A 272 14.76 10.92 -7.61
CA LEU A 272 13.31 10.97 -7.39
C LEU A 272 12.70 9.56 -7.43
N ALA A 273 11.89 9.21 -6.44
CA ALA A 273 11.05 8.02 -6.47
C ALA A 273 9.58 8.45 -6.54
N ILE A 274 8.84 7.93 -7.53
CA ILE A 274 7.45 8.29 -7.78
C ILE A 274 6.58 7.03 -7.74
N PRO A 275 6.22 6.52 -6.54
CA PRO A 275 5.18 5.52 -6.40
C PRO A 275 3.83 6.07 -6.86
N GLY A 276 3.15 5.37 -7.76
CA GLY A 276 1.84 5.77 -8.26
C GLY A 276 1.89 6.79 -9.39
N ALA A 277 2.98 6.77 -10.18
CA ALA A 277 3.06 7.56 -11.40
C ALA A 277 1.83 7.33 -12.30
N LEU A 278 1.45 8.37 -13.04
CA LEU A 278 0.25 8.39 -13.87
C LEU A 278 0.66 8.52 -15.34
N ASP A 279 -0.01 7.78 -16.23
CA ASP A 279 0.22 7.85 -17.67
C ASP A 279 -0.11 9.24 -18.24
N ASP A 280 -1.21 9.83 -17.76
CA ASP A 280 -1.62 11.21 -18.10
C ASP A 280 -1.88 12.02 -16.81
N PRO A 281 -0.84 12.67 -16.27
CA PRO A 281 -0.98 13.55 -15.11
C PRO A 281 -1.84 14.78 -15.39
N ARG A 282 -1.89 15.29 -16.63
CA ARG A 282 -2.66 16.49 -16.98
C ARG A 282 -4.15 16.24 -16.89
N ALA A 283 -4.59 15.05 -17.29
CA ALA A 283 -6.00 14.65 -17.16
C ALA A 283 -6.38 14.24 -15.73
N SER A 284 -5.43 13.71 -14.95
CA SER A 284 -5.72 13.02 -13.69
C SER A 284 -5.45 13.85 -12.43
N CYS A 285 -4.48 14.76 -12.48
CA CYS A 285 -4.12 15.62 -11.38
C CYS A 285 -4.84 16.96 -11.48
N ALA A 286 -5.33 17.46 -10.35
CA ALA A 286 -5.94 18.79 -10.29
C ALA A 286 -4.86 19.89 -10.26
N GLY A 287 -5.08 21.02 -10.90
CA GLY A 287 -4.19 22.19 -10.81
C GLY A 287 -3.03 22.20 -11.81
N THR A 288 -2.13 23.16 -11.64
CA THR A 288 -0.97 23.38 -12.53
C THR A 288 0.11 22.34 -12.27
N LEU A 289 0.67 21.77 -13.34
CA LEU A 289 1.80 20.86 -13.24
C LEU A 289 3.13 21.63 -13.25
N ASP A 290 4.10 21.15 -12.49
CA ASP A 290 5.50 21.58 -12.50
C ASP A 290 6.32 20.62 -13.38
N ASP A 291 7.08 21.17 -14.32
CA ASP A 291 7.94 20.40 -15.23
C ASP A 291 9.30 20.00 -14.61
N GLY A 292 9.53 20.31 -13.31
CA GLY A 292 10.80 20.08 -12.59
C GLY A 292 11.23 18.62 -12.41
N LEU A 293 10.47 17.66 -12.93
CA LEU A 293 10.81 16.24 -12.95
C LEU A 293 11.89 15.88 -14.00
N ALA A 294 11.96 16.63 -15.11
CA ALA A 294 12.75 16.23 -16.27
C ALA A 294 14.27 16.30 -16.07
N GLU A 295 14.75 17.03 -15.07
CA GLU A 295 16.16 17.35 -14.90
C GLU A 295 16.94 16.32 -14.06
N ARG A 296 16.28 15.29 -13.51
CA ARG A 296 16.87 14.40 -12.49
C ARG A 296 16.60 12.92 -12.78
N PRO A 297 17.53 12.02 -12.42
CA PRO A 297 17.25 10.58 -12.42
C PRO A 297 16.02 10.28 -11.56
N GLN A 298 15.04 9.58 -12.15
CA GLN A 298 13.76 9.33 -11.51
C GLN A 298 13.22 7.94 -11.82
N MET A 299 12.61 7.31 -10.82
CA MET A 299 11.87 6.07 -11.01
C MET A 299 10.39 6.27 -10.79
N ALA A 300 9.67 6.34 -11.91
CA ALA A 300 8.22 6.38 -11.97
C ALA A 300 7.65 4.96 -12.03
N VAL A 301 6.86 4.61 -11.03
CA VAL A 301 6.24 3.28 -10.89
C VAL A 301 4.72 3.42 -10.97
N HIS A 302 4.14 2.86 -12.02
CA HIS A 302 2.69 2.83 -12.19
C HIS A 302 2.06 1.73 -11.33
N THR A 303 0.92 2.07 -10.74
CA THR A 303 0.11 1.09 -9.99
C THR A 303 -0.90 0.46 -10.95
N LEU A 304 -0.51 -0.64 -11.60
CA LEU A 304 -1.27 -1.23 -12.70
C LEU A 304 -2.65 -1.76 -12.29
N ALA A 305 -2.75 -2.31 -11.08
CA ALA A 305 -4.01 -2.69 -10.48
C ALA A 305 -3.85 -2.81 -8.97
N VAL A 306 -4.85 -2.32 -8.24
CA VAL A 306 -5.04 -2.60 -6.81
C VAL A 306 -6.35 -3.36 -6.61
N PRO A 307 -6.38 -4.33 -5.68
CA PRO A 307 -7.60 -5.04 -5.36
C PRO A 307 -8.66 -4.08 -4.81
N TRP A 308 -9.93 -4.48 -4.92
CA TRP A 308 -11.09 -3.75 -4.40
C TRP A 308 -11.33 -2.35 -4.96
N ASN A 309 -10.57 -1.92 -5.99
CA ASN A 309 -10.65 -0.58 -6.56
C ASN A 309 -10.33 0.53 -5.54
N LEU A 310 -9.28 0.34 -4.72
CA LEU A 310 -8.82 1.33 -3.72
C LEU A 310 -8.55 2.72 -4.32
N LEU A 311 -8.14 2.76 -5.59
CA LEU A 311 -7.84 3.97 -6.36
C LEU A 311 -9.03 4.52 -7.17
N GLY A 312 -10.21 3.91 -7.06
CA GLY A 312 -11.37 4.26 -7.88
C GLY A 312 -12.69 4.29 -7.11
N SER A 313 -13.80 4.22 -7.84
CA SER A 313 -15.13 4.23 -7.21
C SER A 313 -15.31 2.98 -6.34
N PRO A 314 -15.60 3.12 -5.03
CA PRO A 314 -15.73 1.96 -4.13
C PRO A 314 -16.98 1.12 -4.39
N ARG A 315 -17.83 1.55 -5.33
CA ARG A 315 -19.04 0.83 -5.77
C ARG A 315 -18.87 0.11 -7.10
N ARG A 316 -17.79 0.41 -7.83
CA ARG A 316 -17.51 -0.21 -9.12
C ARG A 316 -16.27 -1.08 -8.99
N PRO A 317 -16.26 -2.29 -9.57
CA PRO A 317 -15.02 -3.04 -9.66
C PRO A 317 -13.99 -2.25 -10.46
N ALA A 318 -12.71 -2.49 -10.18
CA ALA A 318 -11.65 -1.99 -11.04
C ALA A 318 -11.91 -2.52 -12.48
N PRO A 319 -11.75 -1.70 -13.53
CA PRO A 319 -11.79 -2.22 -14.89
C PRO A 319 -10.75 -3.33 -15.01
N PRO A 320 -11.01 -4.41 -15.76
CA PRO A 320 -9.98 -5.38 -16.02
C PRO A 320 -8.87 -4.66 -16.80
N GLY A 321 -7.73 -4.45 -16.15
CA GLY A 321 -6.58 -3.76 -16.72
C GLY A 321 -5.94 -4.62 -17.80
N HIS A 322 -6.58 -4.70 -18.97
CA HIS A 322 -6.06 -5.37 -20.15
C HIS A 322 -5.07 -4.42 -20.83
N GLY A 323 -3.83 -4.89 -21.06
CA GLY A 323 -2.90 -4.24 -21.99
C GLY A 323 -1.56 -3.75 -21.43
N VAL A 324 -1.47 -3.32 -20.16
CA VAL A 324 -0.19 -2.82 -19.62
C VAL A 324 0.63 -3.97 -19.02
N PRO A 325 1.84 -4.26 -19.50
CA PRO A 325 2.64 -5.36 -18.98
C PRO A 325 3.05 -5.09 -17.53
N VAL A 326 2.94 -6.10 -16.68
CA VAL A 326 3.70 -6.12 -15.41
C VAL A 326 5.18 -6.15 -15.77
N GLN A 327 6.02 -5.35 -15.12
CA GLN A 327 7.41 -5.22 -15.54
C GLN A 327 8.33 -4.76 -14.40
N ILE A 328 9.62 -5.05 -14.55
CA ILE A 328 10.69 -4.45 -13.75
C ILE A 328 11.31 -3.36 -14.63
N LYS A 329 11.39 -2.14 -14.11
CA LYS A 329 12.08 -1.02 -14.74
C LYS A 329 13.39 -0.80 -14.02
N ASN A 330 14.47 -0.65 -14.76
CA ASN A 330 15.78 -0.39 -14.21
C ASN A 330 16.39 0.84 -14.89
N GLN A 331 16.94 1.75 -14.09
CA GLN A 331 17.69 2.89 -14.56
C GLN A 331 19.02 2.94 -13.82
N TRP A 332 20.10 2.58 -14.51
CA TRP A 332 21.45 2.72 -13.99
C TRP A 332 21.82 4.19 -13.79
N LEU A 333 22.44 4.48 -12.66
CA LEU A 333 22.95 5.82 -12.36
C LEU A 333 24.34 5.96 -13.01
N GLY A 334 24.56 7.07 -13.69
CA GLY A 334 25.89 7.43 -14.18
C GLY A 334 26.75 7.95 -13.04
N ARG A 335 28.08 7.87 -13.20
CA ARG A 335 29.03 8.50 -12.28
C ARG A 335 28.70 9.99 -12.18
N ALA A 336 28.34 10.45 -10.99
CA ALA A 336 28.17 11.89 -10.74
C ALA A 336 29.51 12.58 -11.09
N PRO A 337 29.49 13.67 -11.88
CA PRO A 337 30.71 14.37 -12.27
C PRO A 337 31.52 14.90 -11.08
#